data_AF-A0A3P1VD63-F1
#
_entry.id   AF-A0A3P1VD63-F1
#
_cell.length_a   1.000
_cell.length_b   1.000
_cell.length_c   1.000
_cell.angle_alpha   90.00
_cell.angle_beta   90.00
_cell.angle_gamma   90.00
#
_symmetry.space_group_name_H-M   'P 1'
#
loop_
_entity.id
_entity.type
_entity.pdbx_description
1 polymer ?
#
loop_
_entity_poly.entity_id
_entity_poly.type
_entity_poly.pdbx_seq_one_letter_code
_entity_poly.pdbx_strand_id
1 'polypeptide(L)'
;VYNENKIFKSTKQGLEFTSFKTTFKKQTNDTLRAQGGNSSLNIFDEVHTYGEDITESVNKGSRQKQDNWQSIYITSGGLKRDGLYDKLVERFKSEEEFYNDRSFGLLYMLENHEQVKDKKNWTMALPLIGHVPKWSGVIEEYELAQGDPALQNKFLAFNMGLPMQDT
;
A
#
# COMPACT_ATOMS: atom_id res chain seq x y z
N VAL A 1 33.80 17.71 -17.17
CA VAL A 1 33.10 18.48 -16.12
C VAL A 1 31.61 18.24 -16.31
N TYR A 2 30.99 17.43 -15.45
CA TYR A 2 29.53 17.28 -15.47
C TYR A 2 28.93 18.65 -15.15
N ASN A 3 28.13 19.18 -16.05
CA ASN A 3 27.47 20.46 -15.84
C ASN A 3 26.37 20.21 -14.79
N GLU A 4 26.54 20.73 -13.57
CA GLU A 4 25.62 20.59 -12.42
C GLU A 4 24.22 21.22 -12.65
N ASN A 5 23.95 21.68 -13.87
CA ASN A 5 22.72 22.31 -14.28
C ASN A 5 21.59 21.28 -14.52
N LYS A 6 20.83 21.01 -13.45
CA LYS A 6 19.49 20.40 -13.43
C LYS A 6 19.35 19.05 -14.14
N ILE A 7 20.05 18.06 -13.58
CA ILE A 7 19.86 16.62 -13.82
C ILE A 7 18.37 16.24 -13.75
N PHE A 8 17.63 16.82 -12.79
CA PHE A 8 16.17 16.68 -12.70
C PHE A 8 15.44 17.97 -13.08
N LYS A 9 14.37 17.81 -13.85
CA LYS A 9 13.44 18.89 -14.22
C LYS A 9 12.07 18.61 -13.59
N SER A 10 11.63 19.52 -12.72
CA SER A 10 10.26 19.51 -12.23
C SER A 10 9.30 20.00 -13.32
N THR A 11 8.16 19.32 -13.43
CA THR A 11 7.06 19.62 -14.36
C THR A 11 5.75 19.69 -13.58
N LYS A 12 4.69 20.22 -14.17
CA LYS A 12 3.35 20.23 -13.53
C LYS A 12 2.84 18.81 -13.22
N GLN A 13 3.33 17.80 -13.96
CA GLN A 13 2.87 16.41 -13.85
C GLN A 13 3.81 15.52 -13.02
N GLY A 14 5.01 15.99 -12.67
CA GLY A 14 5.98 15.21 -11.92
C GLY A 14 7.43 15.60 -12.22
N LEU A 15 8.34 14.63 -12.20
CA LEU A 15 9.78 14.82 -12.36
C LEU A 15 10.29 14.15 -13.63
N GLU A 16 11.19 14.81 -14.35
CA GLU A 16 11.89 14.28 -15.50
C GLU A 16 13.39 14.21 -15.20
N PHE A 17 13.98 13.03 -15.40
CA PHE A 17 15.43 12.88 -15.44
C PHE A 17 15.93 13.21 -16.85
N THR A 18 16.56 14.37 -17.01
CA THR A 18 16.81 14.97 -18.33
C THR A 18 17.79 14.17 -19.18
N SER A 19 18.72 13.44 -18.57
CA SER A 19 19.73 12.65 -19.26
C SER A 19 19.15 11.46 -20.04
N PHE A 20 18.13 10.79 -19.50
CA PHE A 20 17.49 9.63 -20.15
C PHE A 20 16.03 9.87 -20.53
N LYS A 21 15.50 11.07 -20.29
CA LYS A 21 14.09 11.44 -20.48
C LYS A 21 13.10 10.55 -19.72
N THR A 22 13.57 9.87 -18.67
CA THR A 22 12.72 9.06 -17.79
C THR A 22 11.85 10.00 -16.97
N THR A 23 10.57 9.68 -16.84
CA THR A 23 9.62 10.52 -16.10
C THR A 23 8.99 9.77 -14.95
N PHE A 24 8.91 10.41 -13.80
CA PHE A 24 8.06 10.03 -12.68
C PHE A 24 6.86 10.98 -12.65
N LYS A 25 5.64 10.46 -12.77
CA LYS A 25 4.44 11.28 -12.89
C LYS A 25 3.41 10.86 -11.86
N LYS A 26 2.69 11.84 -11.30
CA LYS A 26 1.49 11.56 -10.51
C LYS A 26 0.34 11.21 -11.45
N GLN A 27 -0.42 10.19 -11.12
CA GLN A 27 -1.60 9.79 -11.86
C GLN A 27 -2.80 9.79 -10.90
N THR A 28 -3.89 10.40 -11.32
CA THR A 28 -5.16 10.37 -10.58
C THR A 28 -5.89 9.06 -10.86
N ASN A 29 -6.74 8.63 -9.93
CA ASN A 29 -7.52 7.39 -10.02
C ASN A 29 -8.69 7.45 -11.03
N ASP A 30 -8.53 8.18 -12.13
CA ASP A 30 -9.50 8.26 -13.22
C ASP A 30 -9.27 7.08 -14.18
N THR A 31 -10.13 6.06 -14.07
CA THR A 31 -10.03 4.80 -14.82
C THR A 31 -10.02 5.00 -16.33
N LEU A 32 -10.72 6.01 -16.85
CA LEU A 32 -10.79 6.30 -18.29
C LEU A 32 -9.46 6.83 -18.83
N ARG A 33 -8.71 7.59 -18.01
CA ARG A 33 -7.38 8.11 -18.37
C ARG A 33 -6.25 7.13 -18.05
N ALA A 34 -6.54 6.15 -17.20
CA ALA A 34 -5.58 5.17 -16.73
C ALA A 34 -5.35 4.02 -17.73
N GLN A 35 -6.30 3.79 -18.63
CA GLN A 35 -6.19 2.78 -19.68
C GLN A 35 -5.14 3.18 -20.74
N GLY A 36 -4.30 2.23 -21.12
CA GLY A 36 -3.31 2.42 -22.20
C GLY A 36 -1.99 3.05 -21.77
N GLY A 37 -1.73 3.17 -20.46
CA GLY A 37 -0.43 3.54 -19.91
C GLY A 37 0.72 2.70 -20.50
N ASN A 38 1.91 3.30 -20.56
CA ASN A 38 3.15 2.65 -20.99
C ASN A 38 4.25 2.93 -19.95
N SER A 39 3.96 2.58 -18.70
CA SER A 39 4.88 2.75 -17.57
C SER A 39 5.62 1.45 -17.31
N SER A 40 6.92 1.55 -17.05
CA SER A 40 7.73 0.41 -16.61
C SER A 40 7.51 0.09 -15.13
N LEU A 41 7.14 1.09 -14.30
CA LEU A 41 6.87 0.94 -12.88
C LEU A 41 5.58 1.66 -12.51
N ASN A 42 4.67 0.96 -11.83
CA ASN A 42 3.46 1.51 -11.22
C ASN A 42 3.54 1.41 -9.71
N ILE A 43 3.24 2.50 -9.00
CA ILE A 43 3.16 2.51 -7.54
C ILE A 43 1.74 2.94 -7.15
N PHE A 44 1.03 2.04 -6.49
CA PHE A 44 -0.32 2.27 -5.99
C PHE A 44 -0.24 2.48 -4.48
N ASP A 45 -0.58 3.67 -4.03
CA ASP A 45 -0.58 4.05 -2.62
C ASP A 45 -2.02 4.10 -2.09
N GLU A 46 -2.18 3.82 -0.79
CA GLU A 46 -3.46 3.70 -0.08
C GLU A 46 -4.49 2.80 -0.78
N VAL A 47 -4.03 1.61 -1.18
CA VAL A 47 -4.83 0.61 -1.92
C VAL A 47 -6.12 0.22 -1.20
N HIS A 48 -6.17 0.29 0.14
CA HIS A 48 -7.40 0.06 0.91
C HIS A 48 -8.54 0.98 0.53
N THR A 49 -8.27 2.16 -0.04
CA THR A 49 -9.32 3.09 -0.48
C THR A 49 -9.95 2.68 -1.82
N TYR A 50 -9.30 1.80 -2.59
CA TYR A 50 -9.70 1.48 -3.96
C TYR A 50 -10.92 0.55 -3.94
N GLY A 51 -11.98 0.97 -4.64
CA GLY A 51 -13.23 0.18 -4.74
C GLY A 51 -13.17 -0.78 -5.91
N GLU A 52 -13.23 -0.23 -7.12
CA GLU A 52 -12.99 -0.99 -8.34
C GLU A 52 -11.49 -1.19 -8.57
N ASP A 53 -11.11 -2.29 -9.23
CA ASP A 53 -9.72 -2.63 -9.51
C ASP A 53 -9.15 -1.77 -10.65
N ILE A 54 -8.91 -0.50 -10.35
CA ILE A 54 -8.18 0.43 -11.22
C ILE A 54 -6.77 -0.10 -11.55
N THR A 55 -6.20 -0.90 -10.66
CA THR A 55 -4.83 -1.39 -10.80
C THR A 55 -4.74 -2.40 -11.93
N GLU A 56 -5.76 -3.24 -12.13
CA GLU A 56 -5.86 -4.14 -13.26
C GLU A 56 -5.82 -3.38 -14.59
N SER A 57 -6.61 -2.31 -14.71
CA SER A 57 -6.66 -1.49 -15.94
C SER A 57 -5.32 -0.84 -16.28
N VAL A 58 -4.62 -0.30 -15.28
CA VAL A 58 -3.28 0.32 -15.46
C VAL A 58 -2.23 -0.72 -15.81
N ASN A 59 -2.24 -1.85 -15.10
CA ASN A 59 -1.23 -2.88 -15.22
C ASN A 59 -1.35 -3.67 -16.52
N LYS A 60 -2.57 -3.98 -16.96
CA LYS A 60 -2.81 -4.69 -18.22
C LYS A 60 -2.22 -3.96 -19.42
N GLY A 61 -2.41 -2.64 -19.48
CA GLY A 61 -1.85 -1.81 -20.56
C GLY A 61 -0.33 -1.76 -20.56
N SER A 62 0.27 -1.68 -19.36
CA SER A 62 1.72 -1.55 -19.18
C SER A 62 2.45 -2.88 -19.43
N ARG A 63 1.92 -3.98 -18.89
CA ARG A 63 2.47 -5.35 -19.00
C ARG A 63 2.59 -5.83 -20.45
N GLN A 64 1.72 -5.37 -21.33
CA GLN A 64 1.78 -5.73 -22.76
C GLN A 64 2.84 -4.93 -23.55
N LYS A 65 3.32 -3.81 -23.01
CA LYS A 65 4.20 -2.87 -23.73
C LYS A 65 5.63 -2.80 -23.17
N GLN A 66 5.84 -3.33 -21.97
CA GLN A 66 7.09 -3.23 -21.22
C GLN A 66 7.56 -4.63 -20.81
N ASP A 67 8.75 -5.03 -21.28
CA ASP A 67 9.31 -6.35 -21.01
C ASP A 67 9.58 -6.59 -19.52
N ASN A 68 10.01 -5.55 -18.79
CA ASN A 68 10.34 -5.58 -17.37
C ASN A 68 9.39 -4.69 -16.55
N TRP A 69 8.08 -4.83 -16.80
CA TRP A 69 7.06 -4.13 -16.05
C TRP A 69 7.01 -4.56 -14.57
N GLN A 70 6.85 -3.59 -13.66
CA GLN A 70 6.72 -3.80 -12.22
C GLN A 70 5.53 -3.02 -11.64
N SER A 71 4.89 -3.58 -10.61
CA SER A 71 3.95 -2.85 -9.75
C SER A 71 4.29 -3.01 -8.28
N ILE A 72 4.08 -1.94 -7.53
CA ILE A 72 4.22 -1.87 -6.08
C ILE A 72 2.89 -1.40 -5.50
N TYR A 73 2.43 -2.08 -4.47
CA TYR A 73 1.19 -1.78 -3.75
C TYR A 73 1.55 -1.46 -2.30
N ILE A 74 1.17 -0.27 -1.84
CA ILE A 74 1.46 0.22 -0.49
C ILE A 74 0.13 0.63 0.12
N THR A 75 -0.14 0.17 1.34
CA THR A 75 -1.39 0.49 2.02
C THR A 75 -1.29 0.22 3.51
N SER A 76 -2.12 0.92 4.28
CA SER A 76 -2.56 0.51 5.61
C SER A 76 -3.81 -0.39 5.53
N GLY A 77 -4.24 -0.99 6.64
CA GLY A 77 -5.36 -1.94 6.64
C GLY A 77 -6.73 -1.33 6.34
N GLY A 78 -6.91 -0.03 6.61
CA GLY A 78 -8.09 0.72 6.20
C GLY A 78 -9.44 0.25 6.76
N LEU A 79 -10.48 1.07 6.59
CA LEU A 79 -11.85 0.73 7.02
C LEU A 79 -12.73 0.17 5.91
N LYS A 80 -12.37 0.42 4.64
CA LYS A 80 -13.15 -0.05 3.50
C LYS A 80 -12.93 -1.54 3.32
N ARG A 81 -14.04 -2.27 3.21
CA ARG A 81 -14.08 -3.72 2.99
C ARG A 81 -14.61 -4.05 1.59
N ASP A 82 -14.46 -5.31 1.22
CA ASP A 82 -14.84 -5.89 -0.08
C ASP A 82 -14.12 -5.21 -1.27
N GLY A 83 -12.94 -4.67 -0.99
CA GLY A 83 -12.12 -3.94 -1.94
C GLY A 83 -10.92 -4.75 -2.44
N LEU A 84 -10.05 -4.08 -3.20
CA LEU A 84 -8.79 -4.68 -3.69
C LEU A 84 -7.87 -5.10 -2.53
N TYR A 85 -7.86 -4.35 -1.43
CA TYR A 85 -7.05 -4.68 -0.26
C TYR A 85 -7.38 -6.07 0.31
N ASP A 86 -8.65 -6.38 0.56
CA ASP A 86 -9.02 -7.67 1.17
C ASP A 86 -8.65 -8.83 0.25
N LYS A 87 -8.85 -8.69 -1.08
CA LYS A 87 -8.41 -9.68 -2.08
C LYS A 87 -6.90 -9.91 -2.07
N LEU A 88 -6.10 -8.86 -1.91
CA LEU A 88 -4.64 -8.97 -1.83
C LEU A 88 -4.22 -9.67 -0.54
N VAL A 89 -4.82 -9.31 0.60
CA VAL A 89 -4.53 -9.95 1.89
C VAL A 89 -4.90 -11.44 1.86
N GLU A 90 -6.09 -11.77 1.33
CA GLU A 90 -6.53 -13.16 1.16
C GLU A 90 -5.54 -13.95 0.30
N ARG A 91 -5.17 -13.42 -0.87
CA ARG A 91 -4.19 -14.05 -1.76
C ARG A 91 -2.84 -14.30 -1.09
N PHE A 92 -2.28 -13.30 -0.40
CA PHE A 92 -0.94 -13.42 0.18
C PHE A 92 -0.90 -14.14 1.53
N LYS A 93 -2.07 -14.43 2.13
CA LYS A 93 -2.20 -15.37 3.27
C LYS A 93 -2.54 -16.79 2.86
N SER A 94 -2.96 -16.99 1.60
CA SER A 94 -3.28 -18.30 1.06
C SER A 94 -2.01 -19.14 0.87
N GLU A 95 -2.14 -20.45 1.05
CA GLU A 95 -1.13 -21.45 0.68
C GLU A 95 -1.24 -21.86 -0.80
N GLU A 96 -2.11 -21.20 -1.58
CA GLU A 96 -2.32 -21.49 -2.99
C GLU A 96 -1.09 -21.15 -3.84
N GLU A 97 -0.65 -22.10 -4.66
CA GLU A 97 0.44 -21.90 -5.61
C GLU A 97 -0.08 -21.47 -6.99
N PHE A 98 0.36 -20.30 -7.45
CA PHE A 98 0.01 -19.78 -8.76
C PHE A 98 1.14 -20.01 -9.78
N TYR A 99 0.79 -20.59 -10.92
CA TYR A 99 1.76 -20.86 -11.99
C TYR A 99 2.40 -19.56 -12.53
N ASN A 100 3.73 -19.52 -12.56
CA ASN A 100 4.53 -18.36 -13.02
C ASN A 100 4.18 -17.06 -12.27
N ASP A 101 3.82 -17.17 -10.99
CA ASP A 101 3.68 -16.01 -10.13
C ASP A 101 5.06 -15.39 -9.87
N ARG A 102 5.10 -14.05 -9.95
CA ARG A 102 6.31 -13.22 -9.74
C ARG A 102 6.07 -12.18 -8.65
N SER A 103 5.04 -12.41 -7.83
CA SER A 103 4.60 -11.52 -6.77
C SER A 103 5.09 -12.04 -5.43
N PHE A 104 5.41 -11.13 -4.51
CA PHE A 104 5.58 -11.45 -3.09
C PHE A 104 4.93 -10.35 -2.25
N GLY A 105 4.42 -10.72 -1.08
CA GLY A 105 3.78 -9.81 -0.14
C GLY A 105 4.63 -9.63 1.11
N LEU A 106 4.68 -8.39 1.61
CA LEU A 106 5.18 -8.10 2.96
C LEU A 106 3.98 -7.66 3.80
N LEU A 107 3.44 -8.57 4.61
CA LEU A 107 2.28 -8.32 5.45
C LEU A 107 2.72 -8.06 6.88
N TYR A 108 2.60 -6.80 7.31
CA TYR A 108 2.80 -6.41 8.70
C TYR A 108 1.44 -6.25 9.37
N MET A 109 1.00 -7.28 10.08
CA MET A 109 -0.30 -7.31 10.74
C MET A 109 -0.31 -8.30 11.90
N LEU A 110 -1.27 -8.14 12.79
CA LEU A 110 -1.58 -9.19 13.77
C LEU A 110 -2.33 -10.35 13.10
N GLU A 111 -2.25 -11.53 13.72
CA GLU A 111 -2.95 -12.73 13.27
C GLU A 111 -4.40 -12.75 13.75
N ASN A 112 -4.68 -12.20 14.93
CA ASN A 112 -6.01 -12.13 15.50
C ASN A 112 -6.17 -10.94 16.47
N HIS A 113 -7.43 -10.66 16.83
CA HIS A 113 -7.80 -9.54 17.69
C HIS A 113 -7.25 -9.64 19.11
N GLU A 114 -7.10 -10.84 19.67
CA GLU A 114 -6.62 -11.00 21.05
C GLU A 114 -5.16 -10.59 21.20
N GLN A 115 -4.35 -10.72 20.15
CA GLN A 115 -2.95 -10.31 20.16
C GLN A 115 -2.75 -8.81 20.42
N VAL A 116 -3.75 -7.97 20.15
CA VAL A 116 -3.63 -6.50 20.38
C VAL A 116 -3.46 -6.16 21.86
N LYS A 117 -3.95 -7.01 22.77
CA LYS A 117 -3.88 -6.78 24.22
C LYS A 117 -2.45 -6.92 24.75
N ASP A 118 -1.60 -7.68 24.05
CA ASP A 118 -0.20 -7.85 24.40
C ASP A 118 0.68 -6.96 23.51
N LYS A 119 1.19 -5.87 24.10
CA LYS A 119 2.00 -4.85 23.43
C LYS A 119 3.25 -5.44 22.75
N LYS A 120 3.75 -6.61 23.17
CA LYS A 120 4.89 -7.26 22.52
C LYS A 120 4.58 -7.69 21.08
N ASN A 121 3.32 -7.97 20.77
CA ASN A 121 2.91 -8.39 19.43
C ASN A 121 2.83 -7.21 18.45
N TRP A 122 2.80 -5.97 18.95
CA TRP A 122 2.62 -4.78 18.11
C TRP A 122 3.75 -4.60 17.11
N THR A 123 4.95 -5.13 17.37
CA THR A 123 6.07 -5.12 16.42
C THR A 123 5.79 -5.94 15.15
N MET A 124 4.82 -6.87 15.18
CA MET A 124 4.40 -7.63 13.99
C MET A 124 3.68 -6.73 12.98
N ALA A 125 2.82 -5.84 13.47
CA ALA A 125 2.10 -4.87 12.64
C ALA A 125 2.90 -3.58 12.39
N LEU A 126 3.73 -3.20 13.36
CA LEU A 126 4.53 -1.99 13.35
C LEU A 126 6.02 -2.34 13.47
N PRO A 127 6.66 -2.85 12.40
CA PRO A 127 8.05 -3.35 12.44
C PRO A 127 9.08 -2.28 12.82
N LEU A 128 8.73 -0.99 12.71
CA LEU A 128 9.60 0.14 13.04
C LEU A 128 9.20 0.87 14.34
N ILE A 129 8.34 0.27 15.18
CA ILE A 129 7.94 0.87 16.46
C ILE A 129 9.14 1.09 17.38
N GLY A 130 9.22 2.28 17.97
CA GLY A 130 10.37 2.79 18.71
C GLY A 130 11.33 3.62 17.86
N HIS A 131 11.25 3.57 16.53
CA HIS A 131 12.06 4.40 15.62
C HIS A 131 11.22 5.43 14.88
N VAL A 132 10.21 4.98 14.13
CA VAL A 132 9.33 5.87 13.35
C VAL A 132 8.09 6.23 14.20
N PRO A 133 7.13 5.32 14.45
CA PRO A 133 6.16 5.54 15.51
C PRO A 133 6.83 5.31 16.86
N LYS A 134 6.67 6.26 17.78
CA LYS A 134 7.12 6.08 19.17
C LYS A 134 6.16 5.15 19.89
N TRP A 135 6.69 4.28 20.75
CA TRP A 135 5.88 3.43 21.63
C TRP A 135 4.81 4.22 22.40
N SER A 136 5.17 5.38 22.93
CA SER A 136 4.24 6.24 23.67
C SER A 136 3.04 6.68 22.84
N GLY A 137 3.23 7.02 21.57
CA GLY A 137 2.15 7.47 20.69
C GLY A 137 1.17 6.34 20.35
N VAL A 138 1.70 5.15 20.04
CA VAL A 138 0.85 3.98 19.74
C VAL A 138 0.09 3.53 20.99
N ILE A 139 0.71 3.61 22.18
CA ILE A 139 0.05 3.29 23.45
C ILE A 139 -1.07 4.28 23.75
N GLU A 140 -0.81 5.59 23.56
CA GLU A 140 -1.82 6.63 23.75
C GLU A 140 -3.02 6.42 22.83
N GLU A 141 -2.80 6.13 21.54
CA GLU A 141 -3.88 5.84 20.60
C GLU A 141 -4.68 4.60 21.01
N TYR A 142 -4.01 3.54 21.47
CA TYR A 142 -4.69 2.34 21.97
C TYR A 142 -5.55 2.63 23.20
N GLU A 143 -5.05 3.42 24.14
CA GLU A 143 -5.74 3.80 25.37
C GLU A 143 -6.93 4.71 25.08
N LEU A 144 -6.76 5.70 24.20
CA LEU A 144 -7.85 6.56 23.72
C LEU A 144 -8.95 5.74 23.03
N ALA A 145 -8.57 4.71 22.30
CA ALA A 145 -9.52 3.83 21.63
C ALA A 145 -10.36 3.00 22.60
N GLN A 146 -9.86 2.62 23.79
CA GLN A 146 -10.59 1.74 24.73
C GLN A 146 -12.01 2.22 25.08
N GLY A 147 -12.26 3.53 25.08
CA GLY A 147 -13.56 4.10 25.41
C GLY A 147 -14.55 4.23 24.24
N ASP A 148 -14.12 3.99 23.00
CA ASP A 148 -14.92 4.23 21.79
C ASP A 148 -14.73 3.09 20.76
N PRO A 149 -15.79 2.28 20.50
CA PRO A 149 -15.74 1.23 19.49
C PRO A 149 -15.29 1.70 18.11
N ALA A 150 -15.65 2.92 17.69
CA ALA A 150 -15.23 3.45 16.40
C ALA A 150 -13.72 3.76 16.36
N LEU A 151 -13.15 4.22 17.48
CA LEU A 151 -11.70 4.43 17.61
C LEU A 151 -10.94 3.10 17.74
N GLN A 152 -11.51 2.11 18.42
CA GLN A 152 -10.98 0.73 18.42
C GLN A 152 -10.87 0.18 17.01
N ASN A 153 -11.93 0.33 16.22
CA ASN A 153 -11.95 -0.18 14.85
C ASN A 153 -10.91 0.51 13.98
N LYS A 154 -10.75 1.82 14.14
CA LYS A 154 -9.68 2.57 13.45
C LYS A 154 -8.30 2.10 13.89
N PHE A 155 -8.07 1.95 15.19
CA PHE A 155 -6.79 1.49 15.70
C PHE A 155 -6.43 0.10 15.16
N LEU A 156 -7.37 -0.85 15.23
CA LEU A 156 -7.18 -2.22 14.74
C LEU A 156 -6.89 -2.23 13.23
N ALA A 157 -7.67 -1.49 12.45
CA ALA A 157 -7.51 -1.43 11.00
C ALA A 157 -6.21 -0.74 10.56
N PHE A 158 -5.94 0.46 11.06
CA PHE A 158 -4.83 1.28 10.58
C PHE A 158 -3.49 0.93 11.21
N ASN A 159 -3.46 0.62 12.52
CA ASN A 159 -2.22 0.34 13.23
C ASN A 159 -1.89 -1.15 13.32
N MET A 160 -2.90 -2.02 13.39
CA MET A 160 -2.70 -3.46 13.66
C MET A 160 -2.94 -4.35 12.44
N GLY A 161 -3.42 -3.78 11.33
CA GLY A 161 -3.73 -4.51 10.10
C GLY A 161 -4.89 -5.51 10.25
N LEU A 162 -5.73 -5.37 11.27
CA LEU A 162 -6.83 -6.30 11.53
C LEU A 162 -8.13 -5.77 10.92
N PRO A 163 -8.79 -6.53 10.03
CA PRO A 163 -10.13 -6.21 9.60
C PRO A 163 -11.12 -6.52 10.73
N MET A 164 -12.04 -5.59 11.03
CA MET A 164 -13.28 -5.98 11.69
C MET A 164 -14.07 -6.83 10.70
N GLN A 165 -14.33 -8.08 11.07
CA GLN A 165 -15.46 -8.82 10.56
C GLN A 165 -16.61 -8.56 11.51
N ASP A 166 -17.70 -7.95 11.02
CA ASP A 166 -18.96 -7.96 11.75
C ASP A 166 -19.32 -9.43 11.99
N THR A 167 -19.38 -9.82 13.26
CA THR A 167 -19.83 -11.17 13.65
C THR A 167 -21.35 -11.23 13.60
#